data_AF-B1KFX1-F1
#
_entry.id   AF-B1KFX1-F1
#
_cell.length_a   1.000
_cell.length_b   1.000
_cell.length_c   1.000
_cell.angle_alpha   90.00
_cell.angle_beta   90.00
_cell.angle_gamma   90.00
#
_symmetry.space_group_name_H-M   'P 1'
#
loop_
_entity.id
_entity.type
_entity.pdbx_description
1 polymer ?
#
loop_
_entity_poly.entity_id
_entity_poly.type
_entity_poly.pdbx_seq_one_letter_code
_entity_poly.pdbx_strand_id
1 'polypeptide(L)'
;MKLRLITLLLTTLLSSYALAEMTEAKETRPNILLVVFDDIGFMGLGAYGSDAKTPNIDTIAEKGAQFSSFHTASMCGPSRAMLMTGQDSHHVGMSTLVEVLSPEMESHPSYSMEWKEGQKTLAGRLKEVGYQTFVSGKWGIGRTGKNLPHKFGFDRSYVLDATGASNYREAPYMPLYKTVSWFEDGEPVSLPDDFYSSRDLVNKMISYVDEATPNKPFFGFLSLQAVHIPVQVPKEYTDKYNGVFDRGWDEMRKERLPKAIELGLVPESTKLADVHESHREWDELNDQEKAYWARMMQVNAGMTEAADYHIGRLFKHLESKGMMESTIVIVTSDNGADSSTVGLQTGAAKPIHVAAAKFWMKTENWDLDYENLGQPGSLAAIGPEWASVSAAPLNRYKFNSSEGGQRVPLMISGPGVTDTGILSGRAHVSDLVPTLLQYANVQYSPDEFYGRSLHPMLTGERQDVWGQDSYGFEASGNSALYKGKWKIVRVKKPYGDEQWHLYDLSLDPGETTNLVAQNTVTFQEMLNEYQSYSKRVGIIELKVGENLMRQLVINSVKKWPADNWPKLLGLVLLIAGIVYGIKRLRRRA
;
A
#
# COMPACT_ATOMS: atom_id res chain seq x y z
N MET A 1 -31.82 -71.20 13.48
CA MET A 1 -31.62 -70.19 12.40
C MET A 1 -32.03 -68.78 12.78
N LYS A 2 -33.18 -68.55 13.44
CA LYS A 2 -33.65 -67.19 13.80
C LYS A 2 -32.75 -66.41 14.76
N LEU A 3 -32.06 -67.08 15.69
CA LEU A 3 -31.17 -66.40 16.66
C LEU A 3 -29.86 -65.88 16.03
N ARG A 4 -29.28 -66.60 15.06
CA ARG A 4 -28.05 -66.19 14.36
C ARG A 4 -28.27 -65.02 13.40
N LEU A 5 -29.49 -64.86 12.88
CA LEU A 5 -29.84 -63.74 12.00
C LEU A 5 -29.97 -62.42 12.75
N ILE A 6 -30.47 -62.46 14.00
CA ILE A 6 -30.61 -61.29 14.88
C ILE A 6 -29.24 -60.81 15.37
N THR A 7 -28.32 -61.73 15.69
CA THR A 7 -26.95 -61.36 16.08
C THR A 7 -26.18 -60.72 14.92
N LEU A 8 -26.36 -61.22 13.69
CA LEU A 8 -25.71 -60.66 12.50
C LEU A 8 -26.25 -59.26 12.14
N LEU A 9 -27.55 -59.04 12.30
CA LEU A 9 -28.21 -57.73 12.09
C LEU A 9 -27.84 -56.70 13.16
N LEU A 10 -27.67 -57.10 14.42
CA LEU A 10 -27.19 -56.19 15.47
C LEU A 10 -25.71 -55.83 15.28
N THR A 11 -24.86 -56.76 14.82
CA THR A 11 -23.45 -56.44 14.53
C THR A 11 -23.28 -55.51 13.32
N THR A 12 -24.14 -55.59 12.30
CA THR A 12 -24.11 -54.68 11.15
C THR A 12 -24.71 -53.30 11.48
N LEU A 13 -25.70 -53.22 12.36
CA LEU A 13 -26.23 -51.94 12.87
C LEU A 13 -25.24 -51.23 13.82
N LEU A 14 -24.52 -51.97 14.67
CA LEU A 14 -23.49 -51.38 15.55
C LEU A 14 -22.22 -50.94 14.80
N SER A 15 -21.88 -51.60 13.69
CA SER A 15 -20.76 -51.18 12.83
C SER A 15 -21.13 -50.06 11.84
N SER A 16 -22.41 -49.81 11.59
CA SER A 16 -22.87 -48.64 10.81
C SER A 16 -23.07 -47.38 11.67
N TYR A 17 -23.32 -47.51 12.98
CA TYR A 17 -23.25 -46.37 13.90
C TYR A 17 -21.81 -45.93 14.22
N ALA A 18 -20.85 -46.86 14.24
CA ALA A 18 -19.44 -46.54 14.46
C ALA A 18 -18.74 -45.87 13.25
N LEU A 19 -19.35 -45.92 12.05
CA LEU A 19 -18.84 -45.18 10.87
C LEU A 19 -19.49 -43.79 10.69
N ALA A 20 -20.52 -43.45 11.46
CA ALA A 20 -21.20 -42.16 11.38
C ALA A 20 -20.57 -41.08 12.29
N GLU A 21 -19.69 -41.48 13.22
CA GLU A 21 -18.67 -40.59 13.80
C GLU A 21 -17.39 -40.67 12.96
N MET A 22 -17.48 -40.40 11.65
CA MET A 22 -16.38 -39.63 11.07
C MET A 22 -16.44 -38.29 11.80
N THR A 23 -15.69 -38.16 12.89
CA THR A 23 -15.21 -36.87 13.36
C THR A 23 -14.73 -36.14 12.12
N GLU A 24 -15.49 -35.14 11.68
CA GLU A 24 -15.08 -34.19 10.67
C GLU A 24 -13.68 -33.78 11.09
N ALA A 25 -12.66 -34.24 10.34
CA ALA A 25 -11.27 -34.05 10.73
C ALA A 25 -11.12 -32.54 10.86
N LYS A 26 -10.96 -32.05 12.10
CA LYS A 26 -10.93 -30.62 12.39
C LYS A 26 -9.88 -30.03 11.49
N GLU A 27 -10.31 -29.23 10.51
CA GLU A 27 -9.43 -28.68 9.50
C GLU A 27 -8.31 -27.93 10.22
N THR A 28 -7.08 -28.43 10.09
CA THR A 28 -5.94 -27.99 10.91
C THR A 28 -5.24 -26.77 10.30
N ARG A 29 -5.57 -26.45 9.05
CA ARG A 29 -5.04 -25.29 8.34
C ARG A 29 -5.62 -24.00 8.93
N PRO A 30 -4.80 -22.97 9.18
CA PRO A 30 -5.26 -21.73 9.79
C PRO A 30 -6.07 -20.89 8.80
N ASN A 31 -6.92 -20.01 9.32
CA ASN A 31 -7.39 -18.88 8.52
C ASN A 31 -6.21 -17.91 8.30
N ILE A 32 -6.30 -17.10 7.25
CA ILE A 32 -5.30 -16.08 6.94
C ILE A 32 -6.02 -14.75 6.79
N LEU A 33 -5.64 -13.75 7.59
CA LEU A 33 -6.10 -12.38 7.48
C LEU A 33 -4.91 -11.47 7.15
N LEU A 34 -4.87 -10.98 5.92
CA LEU A 34 -3.87 -10.03 5.44
C LEU A 34 -4.47 -8.62 5.45
N VAL A 35 -3.93 -7.76 6.30
CA VAL A 35 -4.30 -6.35 6.43
C VAL A 35 -3.21 -5.48 5.82
N VAL A 36 -3.58 -4.68 4.82
CA VAL A 36 -2.65 -3.75 4.16
C VAL A 36 -3.18 -2.33 4.30
N PHE A 37 -2.35 -1.46 4.86
CA PHE A 37 -2.50 -0.02 4.81
C PHE A 37 -1.96 0.53 3.50
N ASP A 38 -2.48 1.69 3.11
CA ASP A 38 -2.07 2.45 1.93
C ASP A 38 -1.29 3.68 2.41
N ASP A 39 0.00 3.74 2.10
CA ASP A 39 0.91 4.86 2.46
C ASP A 39 1.25 5.05 3.94
N ILE A 40 1.27 3.99 4.75
CA ILE A 40 1.84 4.06 6.10
C ILE A 40 3.37 3.99 6.01
N GLY A 41 4.05 5.01 6.56
CA GLY A 41 5.51 5.05 6.70
C GLY A 41 6.04 4.12 7.80
N PHE A 42 7.36 3.95 7.85
CA PHE A 42 8.03 3.04 8.78
C PHE A 42 7.66 3.26 10.24
N MET A 43 7.52 4.52 10.69
CA MET A 43 7.09 4.88 12.06
C MET A 43 5.63 5.36 12.12
N GLY A 44 4.79 4.86 11.22
CA GLY A 44 3.38 5.25 11.11
C GLY A 44 2.41 4.50 12.04
N LEU A 45 2.83 3.39 12.64
CA LEU A 45 2.02 2.58 13.59
C LEU A 45 2.60 2.64 15.02
N GLY A 46 1.75 2.42 16.04
CA GLY A 46 2.10 2.50 17.46
C GLY A 46 3.29 1.62 17.85
N ALA A 47 3.26 0.34 17.47
CA ALA A 47 4.39 -0.60 17.63
C ALA A 47 5.70 -0.13 16.95
N TYR A 48 5.62 0.81 16.01
CA TYR A 48 6.77 1.43 15.34
C TYR A 48 7.07 2.85 15.84
N GLY A 49 6.42 3.31 16.92
CA GLY A 49 6.68 4.60 17.55
C GLY A 49 5.90 5.78 16.97
N SER A 50 4.73 5.53 16.37
CA SER A 50 3.81 6.58 15.91
C SER A 50 3.14 7.35 17.05
N ASP A 51 2.76 8.59 16.77
CA ASP A 51 1.86 9.36 17.64
C ASP A 51 0.40 8.86 17.54
N ALA A 52 0.04 8.22 16.42
CA ALA A 52 -1.28 7.63 16.23
C ALA A 52 -1.45 6.37 17.11
N LYS A 53 -2.60 6.26 17.77
CA LYS A 53 -2.90 5.14 18.67
C LYS A 53 -3.43 3.95 17.87
N THR A 54 -2.71 2.83 17.90
CA THR A 54 -3.09 1.59 17.20
C THR A 54 -3.11 0.36 18.11
N PRO A 55 -3.83 0.40 19.25
CA PRO A 55 -3.73 -0.64 20.26
C PRO A 55 -4.15 -2.03 19.77
N ASN A 56 -5.04 -2.16 18.78
CA ASN A 56 -5.44 -3.49 18.29
C ASN A 56 -4.32 -4.12 17.46
N ILE A 57 -3.69 -3.35 16.57
CA ILE A 57 -2.57 -3.79 15.75
C ILE A 57 -1.31 -3.99 16.61
N ASP A 58 -1.10 -3.17 17.64
CA ASP A 58 0.07 -3.30 18.52
C ASP A 58 0.10 -4.69 19.20
N THR A 59 -1.07 -5.27 19.51
CA THR A 59 -1.13 -6.65 20.02
C THR A 59 -0.63 -7.72 19.05
N ILE A 60 -0.60 -7.44 17.74
CA ILE A 60 -0.05 -8.35 16.72
C ILE A 60 1.48 -8.37 16.80
N ALA A 61 2.12 -7.23 17.06
CA ALA A 61 3.56 -7.19 17.36
C ALA A 61 3.87 -7.90 18.68
N GLU A 62 3.12 -7.61 19.74
CA GLU A 62 3.34 -8.17 21.08
C GLU A 62 3.21 -9.70 21.17
N LYS A 63 2.43 -10.30 20.28
CA LYS A 63 2.14 -11.75 20.30
C LYS A 63 2.86 -12.54 19.21
N GLY A 64 3.75 -11.91 18.45
CA GLY A 64 4.27 -12.51 17.23
C GLY A 64 5.64 -11.98 16.80
N ALA A 65 5.75 -11.70 15.51
CA ALA A 65 6.98 -11.24 14.89
C ALA A 65 6.77 -9.84 14.32
N GLN A 66 7.64 -8.91 14.70
CA GLN A 66 7.71 -7.56 14.14
C GLN A 66 8.99 -7.42 13.31
N PHE A 67 8.91 -6.91 12.09
CA PHE A 67 10.08 -6.80 11.21
C PHE A 67 10.60 -5.36 11.17
N SER A 68 11.90 -5.17 11.39
CA SER A 68 12.55 -3.87 11.22
C SER A 68 13.19 -3.68 9.84
N SER A 69 13.16 -4.71 8.98
CA SER A 69 13.73 -4.70 7.63
C SER A 69 12.86 -5.43 6.61
N PHE A 70 11.58 -5.06 6.52
CA PHE A 70 10.66 -5.51 5.47
C PHE A 70 10.51 -4.47 4.36
N HIS A 71 10.67 -4.89 3.11
CA HIS A 71 10.73 -4.01 1.94
C HIS A 71 9.65 -4.32 0.90
N THR A 72 9.05 -3.26 0.38
CA THR A 72 8.11 -3.26 -0.76
C THR A 72 8.68 -2.43 -1.92
N ALA A 73 7.97 -2.38 -3.05
CA ALA A 73 8.28 -1.35 -4.05
C ALA A 73 7.89 0.02 -3.50
N SER A 74 8.44 1.08 -4.09
CA SER A 74 8.15 2.45 -3.67
C SER A 74 6.77 2.95 -4.14
N MET A 75 5.91 2.06 -4.67
CA MET A 75 4.59 2.37 -5.24
C MET A 75 3.59 1.24 -5.01
N CYS A 76 2.33 1.63 -4.82
CA CYS A 76 1.22 0.76 -4.47
C CYS A 76 0.98 -0.38 -5.48
N GLY A 77 0.83 -0.06 -6.77
CA GLY A 77 0.55 -1.04 -7.83
C GLY A 77 1.58 -2.18 -7.90
N PRO A 78 2.88 -1.87 -8.10
CA PRO A 78 3.94 -2.87 -8.06
C PRO A 78 3.97 -3.68 -6.76
N SER A 79 3.87 -3.04 -5.59
CA SER A 79 3.87 -3.74 -4.30
C SER A 79 2.72 -4.72 -4.15
N ARG A 80 1.49 -4.29 -4.48
CA ARG A 80 0.28 -5.12 -4.41
C ARG A 80 0.35 -6.27 -5.42
N ALA A 81 0.92 -6.06 -6.60
CA ALA A 81 1.14 -7.14 -7.57
C ALA A 81 2.11 -8.20 -7.04
N MET A 82 3.22 -7.79 -6.44
CA MET A 82 4.17 -8.72 -5.81
C MET A 82 3.56 -9.44 -4.61
N LEU A 83 2.81 -8.73 -3.77
CA LEU A 83 2.10 -9.28 -2.61
C LEU A 83 1.06 -10.34 -3.01
N MET A 84 0.39 -10.15 -4.14
CA MET A 84 -0.64 -11.09 -4.62
C MET A 84 -0.06 -12.26 -5.40
N THR A 85 1.17 -12.19 -5.92
CA THR A 85 1.71 -13.22 -6.83
C THR A 85 2.97 -13.92 -6.34
N GLY A 86 3.71 -13.31 -5.41
CA GLY A 86 5.03 -13.76 -4.97
C GLY A 86 6.12 -13.61 -6.04
N GLN A 87 5.80 -12.96 -7.16
CA GLN A 87 6.68 -12.75 -8.30
C GLN A 87 7.12 -11.28 -8.36
N ASP A 88 8.12 -10.98 -9.18
CA ASP A 88 8.54 -9.60 -9.45
C ASP A 88 7.45 -8.84 -10.23
N SER A 89 7.23 -7.58 -9.89
CA SER A 89 6.18 -6.75 -10.50
C SER A 89 6.33 -6.61 -12.01
N HIS A 90 7.56 -6.54 -12.53
CA HIS A 90 7.82 -6.45 -13.97
C HIS A 90 7.50 -7.76 -14.67
N HIS A 91 7.79 -8.89 -14.03
CA HIS A 91 7.49 -10.20 -14.60
C HIS A 91 5.98 -10.39 -14.83
N VAL A 92 5.16 -9.86 -13.92
CA VAL A 92 3.69 -9.94 -14.00
C VAL A 92 3.04 -8.72 -14.67
N GLY A 93 3.81 -7.86 -15.35
CA GLY A 93 3.26 -6.76 -16.15
C GLY A 93 2.86 -5.50 -15.36
N MET A 94 3.27 -5.38 -14.10
CA MET A 94 2.89 -4.32 -13.15
C MET A 94 4.09 -3.46 -12.71
N SER A 95 4.98 -3.12 -13.64
CA SER A 95 6.25 -2.41 -13.34
C SER A 95 6.10 -0.98 -12.80
N THR A 96 4.93 -0.36 -13.00
CA THR A 96 4.68 1.05 -12.65
C THR A 96 3.17 1.29 -12.49
N LEU A 97 2.75 2.54 -12.44
CA LEU A 97 1.35 2.94 -12.42
C LEU A 97 0.85 3.29 -13.83
N VAL A 98 -0.43 3.03 -14.10
CA VAL A 98 -1.07 3.29 -15.41
C VAL A 98 -0.95 4.77 -15.80
N GLU A 99 -0.96 5.66 -14.81
CA GLU A 99 -0.96 7.11 -14.98
C GLU A 99 0.34 7.66 -15.56
N VAL A 100 1.44 6.90 -15.42
CA VAL A 100 2.80 7.32 -15.81
C VAL A 100 3.38 6.47 -16.93
N LEU A 101 2.55 5.70 -17.64
CA LEU A 101 2.99 4.98 -18.83
C LEU A 101 3.44 5.93 -19.94
N SER A 102 4.60 5.64 -20.52
CA SER A 102 5.05 6.21 -21.79
C SER A 102 4.61 5.33 -22.97
N PRO A 103 4.58 5.85 -24.22
CA PRO A 103 4.28 5.02 -25.39
C PRO A 103 5.22 3.81 -25.56
N GLU A 104 6.49 3.96 -25.17
CA GLU A 104 7.46 2.86 -25.19
C GLU A 104 7.08 1.79 -24.16
N MET A 105 6.74 2.20 -22.93
CA MET A 105 6.26 1.30 -21.89
C MET A 105 4.97 0.57 -22.31
N GLU A 106 3.98 1.27 -22.88
CA GLU A 106 2.73 0.64 -23.33
C GLU A 106 2.93 -0.51 -24.32
N SER A 107 4.03 -0.49 -25.08
CA SER A 107 4.37 -1.54 -26.04
C SER A 107 5.12 -2.74 -25.44
N HIS A 108 5.53 -2.67 -24.17
CA HIS A 108 6.40 -3.67 -23.54
C HIS A 108 5.63 -4.58 -22.58
N PRO A 109 5.83 -5.92 -22.61
CA PRO A 109 5.08 -6.86 -21.78
C PRO A 109 5.14 -6.59 -20.26
N SER A 110 6.30 -6.15 -19.75
CA SER A 110 6.48 -5.82 -18.33
C SER A 110 5.61 -4.64 -17.86
N TYR A 111 5.06 -3.86 -18.80
CA TYR A 111 4.27 -2.67 -18.56
C TYR A 111 2.84 -2.81 -19.12
N SER A 112 2.36 -4.04 -19.34
CA SER A 112 1.03 -4.32 -19.89
C SER A 112 -0.10 -3.72 -19.05
N MET A 113 0.11 -3.63 -17.73
CA MET A 113 -0.91 -3.26 -16.73
C MET A 113 -2.16 -4.14 -16.78
N GLU A 114 -2.04 -5.33 -17.37
CA GLU A 114 -3.06 -6.37 -17.43
C GLU A 114 -2.39 -7.72 -17.18
N TRP A 115 -2.93 -8.50 -16.23
CA TRP A 115 -2.50 -9.87 -15.99
C TRP A 115 -2.96 -10.77 -17.13
N LYS A 116 -2.10 -11.72 -17.49
CA LYS A 116 -2.45 -12.77 -18.46
C LYS A 116 -3.52 -13.69 -17.87
N GLU A 117 -4.33 -14.28 -18.75
CA GLU A 117 -5.23 -15.35 -18.36
C GLU A 117 -4.43 -16.49 -17.69
N GLY A 118 -4.91 -16.97 -16.55
CA GLY A 118 -4.22 -17.99 -15.76
C GLY A 118 -3.08 -17.49 -14.87
N GLN A 119 -2.84 -16.18 -14.75
CA GLN A 119 -1.92 -15.63 -13.74
C GLN A 119 -2.33 -16.13 -12.35
N LYS A 120 -1.44 -16.91 -11.71
CA LYS A 120 -1.69 -17.43 -10.37
C LYS A 120 -1.42 -16.36 -9.32
N THR A 121 -2.43 -16.11 -8.48
CA THR A 121 -2.34 -15.28 -7.28
C THR A 121 -2.35 -16.17 -6.03
N LEU A 122 -2.00 -15.60 -4.87
CA LEU A 122 -2.15 -16.23 -3.57
C LEU A 122 -3.58 -16.73 -3.36
N ALA A 123 -4.59 -15.89 -3.65
CA ALA A 123 -5.99 -16.27 -3.55
C ALA A 123 -6.34 -17.46 -4.45
N GLY A 124 -5.90 -17.44 -5.72
CA GLY A 124 -6.12 -18.56 -6.64
C GLY A 124 -5.51 -19.87 -6.14
N ARG A 125 -4.27 -19.82 -5.64
CA ARG A 125 -3.57 -21.00 -5.10
C ARG A 125 -4.22 -21.53 -3.81
N LEU A 126 -4.68 -20.65 -2.92
CA LEU A 126 -5.40 -21.06 -1.72
C LEU A 126 -6.78 -21.65 -2.04
N LYS A 127 -7.48 -21.07 -3.02
CA LYS A 127 -8.76 -21.57 -3.51
C LYS A 127 -8.65 -22.98 -4.10
N GLU A 128 -7.56 -23.29 -4.82
CA GLU A 128 -7.26 -24.63 -5.36
C GLU A 128 -7.22 -25.72 -4.25
N VAL A 129 -6.87 -25.36 -3.02
CA VAL A 129 -6.85 -26.29 -1.87
C VAL A 129 -8.04 -26.13 -0.91
N GLY A 130 -9.08 -25.40 -1.33
CA GLY A 130 -10.36 -25.32 -0.61
C GLY A 130 -10.51 -24.20 0.41
N TYR A 131 -9.61 -23.19 0.41
CA TYR A 131 -9.87 -21.94 1.13
C TYR A 131 -11.03 -21.18 0.50
N GLN A 132 -11.79 -20.50 1.34
CA GLN A 132 -12.72 -19.45 0.92
C GLN A 132 -11.97 -18.12 0.88
N THR A 133 -12.18 -17.30 -0.15
CA THR A 133 -11.28 -16.19 -0.46
C THR A 133 -12.03 -14.87 -0.59
N PHE A 134 -11.65 -13.89 0.21
CA PHE A 134 -12.38 -12.63 0.35
C PHE A 134 -11.42 -11.45 0.20
N VAL A 135 -11.86 -10.37 -0.47
CA VAL A 135 -11.15 -9.10 -0.48
C VAL A 135 -12.11 -7.94 -0.27
N SER A 136 -11.71 -6.96 0.54
CA SER A 136 -12.44 -5.70 0.68
C SER A 136 -11.47 -4.54 0.73
N GLY A 137 -11.64 -3.58 -0.18
CA GLY A 137 -10.92 -2.30 -0.16
C GLY A 137 -10.21 -1.94 -1.46
N LYS A 138 -9.08 -1.23 -1.38
CA LYS A 138 -8.31 -0.81 -2.55
C LYS A 138 -7.75 -2.04 -3.28
N TRP A 139 -8.05 -2.15 -4.56
CA TRP A 139 -7.44 -3.11 -5.46
C TRP A 139 -6.38 -2.41 -6.31
N GLY A 140 -6.81 -1.68 -7.35
CA GLY A 140 -5.95 -0.74 -8.08
C GLY A 140 -4.71 -1.37 -8.73
N ILE A 141 -4.77 -2.67 -9.07
CA ILE A 141 -3.65 -3.39 -9.69
C ILE A 141 -3.82 -3.32 -11.21
N GLY A 142 -3.08 -2.42 -11.86
CA GLY A 142 -3.11 -2.26 -13.32
C GLY A 142 -4.33 -1.46 -13.80
N ARG A 143 -4.81 -1.76 -15.01
CA ARG A 143 -5.91 -1.00 -15.64
C ARG A 143 -7.27 -1.35 -15.02
N THR A 144 -8.07 -0.32 -14.74
CA THR A 144 -9.42 -0.47 -14.19
C THR A 144 -10.27 -1.46 -14.99
N GLY A 145 -10.90 -2.41 -14.28
CA GLY A 145 -11.77 -3.45 -14.82
C GLY A 145 -11.03 -4.66 -15.41
N LYS A 146 -9.71 -4.59 -15.58
CA LYS A 146 -8.93 -5.65 -16.25
C LYS A 146 -8.58 -6.76 -15.28
N ASN A 147 -7.98 -6.40 -14.15
CA ASN A 147 -7.44 -7.36 -13.19
C ASN A 147 -8.37 -7.62 -11.99
N LEU A 148 -9.69 -7.49 -12.16
CA LEU A 148 -10.65 -7.55 -11.04
C LEU A 148 -10.54 -8.86 -10.23
N PRO A 149 -10.69 -8.81 -8.88
CA PRO A 149 -10.41 -9.94 -8.00
C PRO A 149 -11.11 -11.26 -8.33
N HIS A 150 -12.38 -11.21 -8.76
CA HIS A 150 -13.17 -12.41 -9.09
C HIS A 150 -12.52 -13.29 -10.17
N LYS A 151 -11.71 -12.70 -11.06
CA LYS A 151 -10.97 -13.42 -12.11
C LYS A 151 -9.70 -14.10 -11.57
N PHE A 152 -9.22 -13.66 -10.41
CA PHE A 152 -7.93 -14.04 -9.85
C PHE A 152 -8.07 -14.67 -8.46
N GLY A 153 -9.09 -15.50 -8.32
CA GLY A 153 -9.19 -16.47 -7.24
C GLY A 153 -9.93 -15.99 -6.00
N PHE A 154 -10.55 -14.81 -6.00
CA PHE A 154 -11.42 -14.37 -4.91
C PHE A 154 -12.87 -14.82 -5.13
N ASP A 155 -13.49 -15.43 -4.12
CA ASP A 155 -14.90 -15.85 -4.10
C ASP A 155 -15.81 -14.66 -3.88
N ARG A 156 -15.43 -13.74 -2.98
CA ARG A 156 -16.13 -12.48 -2.72
C ARG A 156 -15.18 -11.30 -2.74
N SER A 157 -15.63 -10.19 -3.29
CA SER A 157 -14.82 -8.99 -3.46
C SER A 157 -15.68 -7.73 -3.41
N TYR A 158 -15.25 -6.74 -2.63
CA TYR A 158 -15.80 -5.38 -2.65
C TYR A 158 -14.65 -4.39 -2.76
N VAL A 159 -14.38 -3.88 -3.96
CA VAL A 159 -13.12 -3.18 -4.22
C VAL A 159 -13.26 -1.85 -4.94
N LEU A 160 -12.40 -0.92 -4.53
CA LEU A 160 -12.04 0.27 -5.30
C LEU A 160 -10.97 -0.12 -6.33
N ASP A 161 -11.27 -0.03 -7.62
CA ASP A 161 -10.31 -0.35 -8.68
C ASP A 161 -9.67 0.92 -9.29
N ALA A 162 -8.98 1.66 -8.42
CA ALA A 162 -8.25 2.87 -8.74
C ALA A 162 -7.03 3.03 -7.81
N THR A 163 -6.15 3.99 -8.10
CA THR A 163 -4.99 4.26 -7.23
C THR A 163 -5.35 4.99 -5.93
N GLY A 164 -6.58 5.47 -5.78
CA GLY A 164 -7.12 6.14 -4.59
C GLY A 164 -8.42 6.86 -4.90
N ALA A 165 -9.18 7.26 -3.88
CA ALA A 165 -10.43 8.02 -3.99
C ALA A 165 -10.80 8.66 -2.65
N SER A 166 -11.85 9.47 -2.62
CA SER A 166 -12.45 9.92 -1.37
C SER A 166 -12.77 8.75 -0.43
N ASN A 167 -12.55 8.95 0.86
CA ASN A 167 -12.93 7.98 1.89
C ASN A 167 -14.44 7.99 2.19
N TYR A 168 -15.20 8.95 1.64
CA TYR A 168 -16.65 9.12 1.90
C TYR A 168 -17.57 8.97 0.69
N ARG A 169 -17.06 9.12 -0.54
CA ARG A 169 -17.90 9.20 -1.75
C ARG A 169 -17.15 8.78 -3.01
N GLU A 170 -17.86 8.54 -4.10
CA GLU A 170 -17.25 8.26 -5.41
C GLU A 170 -16.69 9.55 -6.04
N ALA A 171 -15.56 10.03 -5.54
CA ALA A 171 -14.93 11.24 -6.05
C ALA A 171 -13.42 11.07 -6.30
N PRO A 172 -12.92 11.54 -7.45
CA PRO A 172 -11.51 11.42 -7.80
C PRO A 172 -10.66 12.42 -7.00
N TYR A 173 -9.46 11.99 -6.62
CA TYR A 173 -8.49 12.82 -5.89
C TYR A 173 -7.44 13.47 -6.78
N MET A 174 -7.43 13.16 -8.09
CA MET A 174 -6.54 13.77 -9.07
C MET A 174 -7.23 14.08 -10.40
N PRO A 175 -6.78 15.12 -11.14
CA PRO A 175 -7.42 15.57 -12.39
C PRO A 175 -7.43 14.55 -13.52
N LEU A 176 -6.58 13.52 -13.47
CA LEU A 176 -6.48 12.51 -14.51
C LEU A 176 -7.69 11.55 -14.52
N TYR A 177 -8.41 11.47 -13.39
CA TYR A 177 -9.62 10.66 -13.26
C TYR A 177 -10.87 11.51 -13.40
N LYS A 178 -11.80 11.01 -14.22
CA LYS A 178 -13.16 11.57 -14.33
C LYS A 178 -14.15 10.87 -13.40
N THR A 179 -13.93 9.58 -13.20
CA THR A 179 -14.81 8.70 -12.46
C THR A 179 -13.96 7.81 -11.59
N VAL A 180 -14.54 7.38 -10.48
CA VAL A 180 -13.98 6.36 -9.61
C VAL A 180 -14.88 5.14 -9.73
N SER A 181 -14.31 3.95 -9.87
CA SER A 181 -15.09 2.73 -10.08
C SER A 181 -14.92 1.78 -8.90
N TRP A 182 -16.06 1.43 -8.30
CA TRP A 182 -16.19 0.38 -7.31
C TRP A 182 -16.83 -0.84 -7.94
N PHE A 183 -16.40 -2.02 -7.51
CA PHE A 183 -16.92 -3.30 -7.99
C PHE A 183 -17.24 -4.21 -6.81
N GLU A 184 -18.37 -4.91 -6.89
CA GLU A 184 -18.68 -6.06 -6.05
C GLU A 184 -18.78 -7.30 -6.94
N ASP A 185 -17.92 -8.29 -6.68
CA ASP A 185 -17.89 -9.57 -7.41
C ASP A 185 -17.77 -9.43 -8.94
N GLY A 186 -17.13 -8.35 -9.38
CA GLY A 186 -16.91 -8.04 -10.79
C GLY A 186 -17.91 -7.06 -11.40
N GLU A 187 -19.02 -6.80 -10.72
CA GLU A 187 -20.07 -5.90 -11.19
C GLU A 187 -19.88 -4.50 -10.59
N PRO A 188 -20.07 -3.42 -11.37
CA PRO A 188 -20.02 -2.06 -10.85
C PRO A 188 -21.05 -1.83 -9.72
N VAL A 189 -20.64 -1.16 -8.65
CA VAL A 189 -21.51 -0.82 -7.52
C VAL A 189 -21.35 0.64 -7.12
N SER A 190 -22.38 1.18 -6.48
CA SER A 190 -22.32 2.50 -5.86
C SER A 190 -22.13 2.42 -4.35
N LEU A 191 -21.54 3.47 -3.79
CA LEU A 191 -21.36 3.61 -2.35
C LEU A 191 -22.67 4.06 -1.67
N PRO A 192 -22.94 3.61 -0.43
CA PRO A 192 -24.03 4.15 0.36
C PRO A 192 -23.77 5.63 0.74
N ASP A 193 -24.84 6.38 1.00
CA ASP A 193 -24.75 7.82 1.32
C ASP A 193 -23.88 8.13 2.56
N ASP A 194 -23.83 7.22 3.54
CA ASP A 194 -23.09 7.36 4.78
C ASP A 194 -21.73 6.62 4.78
N PHE A 195 -21.23 6.23 3.60
CA PHE A 195 -20.00 5.45 3.47
C PHE A 195 -18.80 6.10 4.17
N TYR A 196 -18.03 5.31 4.91
CA TYR A 196 -16.67 5.63 5.35
C TYR A 196 -15.76 4.43 5.15
N SER A 197 -14.69 4.61 4.37
CA SER A 197 -13.82 3.52 3.89
C SER A 197 -13.39 2.53 4.99
N SER A 198 -12.72 2.97 6.06
CA SER A 198 -12.23 2.07 7.11
C SER A 198 -13.36 1.29 7.80
N ARG A 199 -14.53 1.90 7.96
CA ARG A 199 -15.71 1.26 8.58
C ARG A 199 -16.31 0.21 7.65
N ASP A 200 -16.63 0.62 6.42
CA ASP A 200 -17.45 -0.17 5.51
C ASP A 200 -16.67 -1.28 4.81
N LEU A 201 -15.37 -1.09 4.57
CA LEU A 201 -14.50 -2.17 4.11
C LEU A 201 -14.40 -3.28 5.15
N VAL A 202 -14.25 -2.92 6.43
CA VAL A 202 -14.29 -3.90 7.51
C VAL A 202 -15.66 -4.55 7.65
N ASN A 203 -16.75 -3.79 7.53
CA ASN A 203 -18.11 -4.35 7.53
C ASN A 203 -18.29 -5.41 6.44
N LYS A 204 -17.78 -5.16 5.23
CA LYS A 204 -17.81 -6.12 4.12
C LYS A 204 -17.02 -7.38 4.44
N MET A 205 -15.80 -7.26 4.98
CA MET A 205 -15.02 -8.43 5.42
C MET A 205 -15.75 -9.25 6.48
N ILE A 206 -16.36 -8.59 7.48
CA ILE A 206 -17.19 -9.24 8.51
C ILE A 206 -18.36 -10.01 7.86
N SER A 207 -19.08 -9.38 6.92
CA SER A 207 -20.18 -10.02 6.18
C SER A 207 -19.72 -11.26 5.41
N TYR A 208 -18.58 -11.18 4.72
CA TYR A 208 -18.04 -12.32 3.98
C TYR A 208 -17.63 -13.47 4.90
N VAL A 209 -17.07 -13.17 6.08
CA VAL A 209 -16.80 -14.18 7.13
C VAL A 209 -18.10 -14.75 7.73
N ASP A 210 -19.20 -13.98 7.75
CA ASP A 210 -20.52 -14.44 8.17
C ASP A 210 -21.18 -15.38 7.18
N GLU A 211 -21.02 -15.09 5.90
CA GLU A 211 -21.57 -15.87 4.79
C GLU A 211 -20.72 -17.11 4.46
N ALA A 212 -19.49 -17.17 5.01
CA ALA A 212 -18.56 -18.27 4.80
C ALA A 212 -19.12 -19.60 5.35
N THR A 213 -18.81 -20.68 4.63
CA THR A 213 -19.08 -22.06 5.09
C THR A 213 -18.33 -22.31 6.40
N PRO A 214 -19.00 -22.75 7.48
CA PRO A 214 -18.36 -23.09 8.74
C PRO A 214 -17.26 -24.15 8.57
N ASN A 215 -16.27 -24.14 9.47
CA ASN A 215 -15.17 -25.12 9.54
C ASN A 215 -14.25 -25.19 8.29
N LYS A 216 -14.45 -24.35 7.27
CA LYS A 216 -13.52 -24.17 6.16
C LYS A 216 -12.62 -22.95 6.38
N PRO A 217 -11.31 -23.04 6.14
CA PRO A 217 -10.40 -21.93 6.33
C PRO A 217 -10.70 -20.83 5.30
N PHE A 218 -10.45 -19.58 5.68
CA PHE A 218 -10.57 -18.44 4.78
C PHE A 218 -9.24 -17.71 4.59
N PHE A 219 -9.12 -17.04 3.44
CA PHE A 219 -8.13 -16.01 3.17
C PHE A 219 -8.85 -14.69 2.99
N GLY A 220 -8.71 -13.79 3.96
CA GLY A 220 -9.28 -12.46 3.94
C GLY A 220 -8.18 -11.44 3.63
N PHE A 221 -8.33 -10.71 2.53
CA PHE A 221 -7.47 -9.59 2.19
C PHE A 221 -8.20 -8.26 2.49
N LEU A 222 -7.91 -7.67 3.64
CA LEU A 222 -8.39 -6.36 4.03
C LEU A 222 -7.41 -5.29 3.54
N SER A 223 -7.73 -4.70 2.40
CA SER A 223 -6.84 -3.78 1.68
C SER A 223 -7.32 -2.35 1.87
N LEU A 224 -6.94 -1.70 2.96
CA LEU A 224 -7.49 -0.39 3.32
C LEU A 224 -7.12 0.70 2.32
N GLN A 225 -7.96 1.75 2.26
CA GLN A 225 -7.57 3.05 1.68
C GLN A 225 -6.82 3.92 2.70
N ALA A 226 -7.01 3.65 4.00
CA ALA A 226 -6.30 4.38 5.04
C ALA A 226 -4.79 4.09 4.94
N VAL A 227 -3.91 5.08 4.93
CA VAL A 227 -4.13 6.53 5.17
C VAL A 227 -3.88 7.40 3.93
N HIS A 228 -4.05 6.84 2.74
CA HIS A 228 -3.86 7.49 1.45
C HIS A 228 -4.73 8.74 1.31
N ILE A 229 -4.25 9.69 0.51
CA ILE A 229 -4.96 10.92 0.19
C ILE A 229 -6.27 10.66 -0.58
N PRO A 230 -7.31 11.51 -0.42
CA PRO A 230 -7.39 12.62 0.53
C PRO A 230 -7.42 12.15 1.98
N VAL A 231 -6.68 12.84 2.85
CA VAL A 231 -6.76 12.55 4.28
C VAL A 231 -8.12 12.99 4.82
N GLN A 232 -8.90 12.02 5.33
CA GLN A 232 -10.31 12.17 5.67
C GLN A 232 -10.72 11.17 6.76
N VAL A 233 -11.31 11.66 7.85
CA VAL A 233 -11.74 10.83 8.98
C VAL A 233 -12.88 11.51 9.77
N PRO A 234 -13.80 10.74 10.39
CA PRO A 234 -14.81 11.32 11.27
C PRO A 234 -14.16 12.18 12.36
N LYS A 235 -14.78 13.33 12.62
CA LYS A 235 -14.23 14.37 13.50
C LYS A 235 -13.83 13.84 14.88
N GLU A 236 -14.54 12.85 15.43
CA GLU A 236 -14.21 12.28 16.74
C GLU A 236 -12.82 11.62 16.81
N TYR A 237 -12.21 11.24 15.69
CA TYR A 237 -10.85 10.74 15.65
C TYR A 237 -9.83 11.87 15.54
N THR A 238 -10.08 12.87 14.70
CA THR A 238 -9.20 14.03 14.56
C THR A 238 -9.06 14.80 15.87
N ASP A 239 -10.17 15.01 16.59
CA ASP A 239 -10.20 15.86 17.79
C ASP A 239 -9.35 15.31 18.95
N LYS A 240 -9.00 14.00 18.94
CA LYS A 240 -8.10 13.36 19.91
C LYS A 240 -6.65 13.86 19.79
N TYR A 241 -6.29 14.44 18.65
CA TYR A 241 -4.94 14.88 18.32
C TYR A 241 -4.76 16.41 18.35
N ASN A 242 -5.78 17.16 18.79
CA ASN A 242 -5.67 18.61 18.94
C ASN A 242 -4.44 18.98 19.79
N GLY A 243 -3.56 19.82 19.24
CA GLY A 243 -2.33 20.27 19.91
C GLY A 243 -1.11 19.34 19.80
N VAL A 244 -1.28 18.08 19.37
CA VAL A 244 -0.18 17.08 19.33
C VAL A 244 0.90 17.50 18.33
N PHE A 245 0.47 18.00 17.17
CA PHE A 245 1.34 18.31 16.03
C PHE A 245 1.73 19.79 15.93
N ASP A 246 1.35 20.62 16.90
CA ASP A 246 1.65 22.06 16.92
C ASP A 246 3.16 22.34 17.11
N ARG A 247 3.90 21.33 17.61
CA ARG A 247 5.36 21.36 17.77
C ARG A 247 6.11 21.35 16.43
N GLY A 248 5.46 20.94 15.34
CA GLY A 248 6.04 20.98 13.99
C GLY A 248 6.90 19.78 13.61
N TRP A 249 7.02 19.58 12.30
CA TRP A 249 7.71 18.41 11.74
C TRP A 249 9.22 18.40 11.98
N ASP A 250 9.88 19.57 12.10
CA ASP A 250 11.34 19.64 12.26
C ASP A 250 11.79 19.00 13.56
N GLU A 251 11.12 19.33 14.67
CA GLU A 251 11.38 18.75 15.98
C GLU A 251 10.87 17.31 16.06
N MET A 252 9.66 17.05 15.57
CA MET A 252 9.09 15.69 15.61
C MET A 252 9.92 14.69 14.78
N ARG A 253 10.51 15.12 13.67
CA ARG A 253 11.43 14.28 12.88
C ARG A 253 12.70 13.93 13.67
N LYS A 254 13.27 14.89 14.40
CA LYS A 254 14.45 14.65 15.26
C LYS A 254 14.11 13.68 16.40
N GLU A 255 12.91 13.78 16.97
CA GLU A 255 12.41 12.88 18.03
C GLU A 255 12.24 11.42 17.55
N ARG A 256 12.00 11.20 16.25
CA ARG A 256 11.83 9.83 15.70
C ARG A 256 13.07 8.97 15.79
N LEU A 257 14.27 9.54 15.61
CA LEU A 257 15.52 8.77 15.67
C LEU A 257 15.76 8.11 17.04
N PRO A 258 15.82 8.85 18.17
CA PRO A 258 16.03 8.22 19.47
C PRO A 258 14.90 7.24 19.81
N LYS A 259 13.66 7.50 19.39
CA LYS A 259 12.56 6.55 19.60
C LYS A 259 12.74 5.25 18.81
N ALA A 260 13.17 5.32 17.56
CA ALA A 260 13.44 4.13 16.74
C ALA A 260 14.59 3.30 17.31
N ILE A 261 15.61 3.94 17.89
CA ILE A 261 16.73 3.28 18.59
C ILE A 261 16.21 2.60 19.88
N GLU A 262 15.45 3.33 20.69
CA GLU A 262 14.85 2.80 21.94
C GLU A 262 13.99 1.57 21.68
N LEU A 263 13.21 1.57 20.59
CA LEU A 263 12.39 0.44 20.18
C LEU A 263 13.18 -0.69 19.52
N GLY A 264 14.49 -0.54 19.26
CA GLY A 264 15.29 -1.56 18.57
C GLY A 264 14.99 -1.72 17.07
N LEU A 265 14.34 -0.73 16.46
CA LEU A 265 13.97 -0.74 15.03
C LEU A 265 15.16 -0.39 14.12
N VAL A 266 16.15 0.33 14.65
CA VAL A 266 17.37 0.72 13.93
C VAL A 266 18.57 0.67 14.89
N PRO A 267 19.81 0.47 14.41
CA PRO A 267 21.01 0.48 15.24
C PRO A 267 21.30 1.88 15.81
N GLU A 268 22.00 1.94 16.95
CA GLU A 268 22.43 3.19 17.60
C GLU A 268 23.26 4.11 16.70
N SER A 269 23.96 3.54 15.71
CA SER A 269 24.77 4.28 14.74
C SER A 269 23.96 5.02 13.67
N THR A 270 22.64 4.82 13.62
CA THR A 270 21.76 5.42 12.62
C THR A 270 21.80 6.94 12.70
N LYS A 271 21.82 7.59 11.53
CA LYS A 271 21.78 9.04 11.41
C LYS A 271 20.56 9.45 10.60
N LEU A 272 20.03 10.63 10.89
CA LEU A 272 19.02 11.26 10.03
C LEU A 272 19.72 11.88 8.81
N ALA A 273 19.27 11.51 7.62
CA ALA A 273 19.61 12.26 6.41
C ALA A 273 19.02 13.67 6.48
N ASP A 274 19.63 14.63 5.78
CA ASP A 274 19.02 15.93 5.55
C ASP A 274 17.73 15.76 4.73
N VAL A 275 16.74 16.59 5.02
CA VAL A 275 15.53 16.68 4.18
C VAL A 275 15.88 17.33 2.84
N HIS A 276 15.05 17.10 1.83
CA HIS A 276 15.28 17.70 0.51
C HIS A 276 15.12 19.23 0.59
N GLU A 277 15.93 20.00 -0.14
CA GLU A 277 15.93 21.49 -0.13
C GLU A 277 14.59 22.15 -0.46
N SER A 278 13.65 21.40 -1.05
CA SER A 278 12.30 21.89 -1.34
C SER A 278 11.32 21.76 -0.17
N HIS A 279 11.73 21.14 0.95
CA HIS A 279 10.94 21.03 2.16
C HIS A 279 10.86 22.39 2.84
N ARG A 280 9.70 22.69 3.41
CA ARG A 280 9.48 23.91 4.19
C ARG A 280 10.02 23.73 5.59
N GLU A 281 10.59 24.80 6.14
CA GLU A 281 10.90 24.86 7.57
C GLU A 281 9.64 25.27 8.34
N TRP A 282 9.33 24.55 9.42
CA TRP A 282 8.13 24.80 10.22
C TRP A 282 8.12 26.23 10.77
N ASP A 283 9.28 26.70 11.24
CA ASP A 283 9.42 28.01 11.87
C ASP A 283 9.26 29.19 10.90
N GLU A 284 9.43 28.96 9.59
CA GLU A 284 9.20 29.97 8.54
C GLU A 284 7.72 30.14 8.16
N LEU A 285 6.86 29.21 8.58
CA LEU A 285 5.43 29.28 8.30
C LEU A 285 4.72 30.32 9.17
N ASN A 286 3.72 30.98 8.58
CA ASN A 286 2.81 31.81 9.36
C ASN A 286 1.80 30.95 10.15
N ASP A 287 1.11 31.56 11.11
CA ASP A 287 0.19 30.86 12.02
C ASP A 287 -0.94 30.09 11.30
N GLN A 288 -1.46 30.60 10.19
CA GLN A 288 -2.50 29.93 9.41
C GLN A 288 -1.95 28.69 8.71
N GLU A 289 -0.73 28.77 8.18
CA GLU A 289 -0.05 27.62 7.56
C GLU A 289 0.29 26.55 8.60
N LYS A 290 0.82 26.94 9.76
CA LYS A 290 1.07 26.02 10.88
C LYS A 290 -0.20 25.30 11.31
N ALA A 291 -1.29 26.05 11.51
CA ALA A 291 -2.59 25.49 11.87
C ALA A 291 -3.12 24.51 10.80
N TYR A 292 -2.96 24.82 9.51
CA TYR A 292 -3.34 23.94 8.41
C TYR A 292 -2.56 22.62 8.45
N TRP A 293 -1.22 22.70 8.50
CA TRP A 293 -0.40 21.49 8.43
C TRP A 293 -0.48 20.64 9.70
N ALA A 294 -0.66 21.26 10.87
CA ALA A 294 -0.97 20.53 12.09
C ALA A 294 -2.31 19.78 11.94
N ARG A 295 -3.36 20.45 11.44
CA ARG A 295 -4.67 19.81 11.18
C ARG A 295 -4.55 18.62 10.22
N MET A 296 -3.74 18.71 9.17
CA MET A 296 -3.51 17.58 8.25
C MET A 296 -2.92 16.36 8.93
N MET A 297 -1.94 16.57 9.82
CA MET A 297 -1.35 15.45 10.55
C MET A 297 -2.30 14.91 11.63
N GLN A 298 -3.13 15.75 12.26
CA GLN A 298 -4.22 15.31 13.15
C GLN A 298 -5.22 14.41 12.43
N VAL A 299 -5.62 14.79 11.21
CA VAL A 299 -6.54 14.00 10.37
C VAL A 299 -5.87 12.69 9.97
N ASN A 300 -4.60 12.70 9.54
CA ASN A 300 -3.87 11.48 9.19
C ASN A 300 -3.73 10.52 10.38
N ALA A 301 -3.33 11.01 11.56
CA ALA A 301 -3.27 10.20 12.78
C ALA A 301 -4.66 9.67 13.19
N GLY A 302 -5.70 10.50 13.04
CA GLY A 302 -7.09 10.10 13.23
C GLY A 302 -7.50 8.98 12.26
N MET A 303 -7.13 9.04 10.99
CA MET A 303 -7.39 7.97 10.01
C MET A 303 -6.73 6.66 10.41
N THR A 304 -5.47 6.72 10.87
CA THR A 304 -4.74 5.53 11.37
C THR A 304 -5.48 4.91 12.56
N GLU A 305 -5.87 5.73 13.56
CA GLU A 305 -6.61 5.24 14.73
C GLU A 305 -8.01 4.70 14.36
N ALA A 306 -8.71 5.33 13.42
CA ALA A 306 -10.01 4.85 12.95
C ALA A 306 -9.90 3.50 12.22
N ALA A 307 -8.86 3.32 11.41
CA ALA A 307 -8.55 2.04 10.79
C ALA A 307 -8.25 0.95 11.83
N ASP A 308 -7.39 1.24 12.81
CA ASP A 308 -7.10 0.32 13.92
C ASP A 308 -8.36 -0.05 14.70
N TYR A 309 -9.18 0.94 15.07
CA TYR A 309 -10.44 0.71 15.77
C TYR A 309 -11.37 -0.24 15.00
N HIS A 310 -11.50 -0.05 13.69
CA HIS A 310 -12.34 -0.91 12.86
C HIS A 310 -11.71 -2.30 12.67
N ILE A 311 -10.40 -2.42 12.50
CA ILE A 311 -9.71 -3.73 12.54
C ILE A 311 -9.99 -4.45 13.86
N GLY A 312 -9.98 -3.73 14.99
CA GLY A 312 -10.38 -4.27 16.29
C GLY A 312 -11.82 -4.82 16.34
N ARG A 313 -12.76 -4.25 15.57
CA ARG A 313 -14.11 -4.82 15.41
C ARG A 313 -14.07 -6.17 14.68
N LEU A 314 -13.23 -6.30 13.65
CA LEU A 314 -13.04 -7.56 12.94
C LEU A 314 -12.39 -8.61 13.86
N PHE A 315 -11.36 -8.25 14.61
CA PHE A 315 -10.73 -9.17 15.58
C PHE A 315 -11.74 -9.66 16.62
N LYS A 316 -12.50 -8.75 17.24
CA LYS A 316 -13.58 -9.13 18.18
C LYS A 316 -14.64 -10.02 17.55
N HIS A 317 -14.96 -9.80 16.27
CA HIS A 317 -15.89 -10.66 15.54
C HIS A 317 -15.33 -12.07 15.37
N LEU A 318 -14.07 -12.19 14.92
CA LEU A 318 -13.38 -13.48 14.82
C LEU A 318 -13.24 -14.19 16.17
N GLU A 319 -12.97 -13.45 17.25
CA GLU A 319 -12.95 -13.99 18.61
C GLU A 319 -14.32 -14.54 19.02
N SER A 320 -15.41 -13.79 18.76
CA SER A 320 -16.77 -14.22 19.08
C SER A 320 -17.19 -15.51 18.33
N LYS A 321 -16.57 -15.78 17.19
CA LYS A 321 -16.74 -17.01 16.40
C LYS A 321 -15.73 -18.11 16.76
N GLY A 322 -14.82 -17.87 17.70
CA GLY A 322 -13.75 -18.80 18.04
C GLY A 322 -12.72 -19.00 16.93
N MET A 323 -12.63 -18.06 15.98
CA MET A 323 -11.75 -18.14 14.81
C MET A 323 -10.39 -17.45 15.02
N MET A 324 -10.30 -16.46 15.91
CA MET A 324 -9.10 -15.63 16.09
C MET A 324 -7.84 -16.46 16.41
N GLU A 325 -7.92 -17.40 17.36
CA GLU A 325 -6.79 -18.27 17.75
C GLU A 325 -6.31 -19.20 16.61
N SER A 326 -7.17 -19.45 15.63
CA SER A 326 -6.85 -20.24 14.44
C SER A 326 -6.51 -19.37 13.21
N THR A 327 -6.34 -18.06 13.39
CA THR A 327 -6.09 -17.11 12.30
C THR A 327 -4.66 -16.58 12.36
N ILE A 328 -3.92 -16.70 11.27
CA ILE A 328 -2.68 -15.96 11.07
C ILE A 328 -3.06 -14.56 10.60
N VAL A 329 -2.61 -13.55 11.34
CA VAL A 329 -2.85 -12.14 11.05
C VAL A 329 -1.55 -11.50 10.60
N ILE A 330 -1.60 -10.82 9.45
CA ILE A 330 -0.49 -10.09 8.86
C ILE A 330 -0.92 -8.63 8.73
N VAL A 331 -0.12 -7.70 9.24
CA VAL A 331 -0.36 -6.25 9.11
C VAL A 331 0.86 -5.59 8.48
N THR A 332 0.65 -4.87 7.37
CA THR A 332 1.74 -4.17 6.67
C THR A 332 1.23 -2.93 5.90
N SER A 333 2.13 -2.24 5.22
CA SER A 333 1.85 -1.15 4.27
C SER A 333 2.32 -1.55 2.87
N ASP A 334 1.79 -0.92 1.82
CA ASP A 334 2.22 -1.19 0.45
C ASP A 334 3.46 -0.40 0.02
N ASN A 335 3.73 0.76 0.64
CA ASN A 335 4.91 1.59 0.42
C ASN A 335 5.10 2.60 1.56
N GLY A 336 6.17 3.38 1.51
CA GLY A 336 6.40 4.49 2.45
C GLY A 336 5.32 5.58 2.41
N ALA A 337 5.47 6.60 3.27
CA ALA A 337 4.46 7.64 3.45
C ALA A 337 4.21 8.51 2.19
N ASP A 338 2.97 8.92 1.96
CA ASP A 338 2.64 9.81 0.83
C ASP A 338 3.10 11.25 1.07
N SER A 339 3.68 11.86 0.05
CA SER A 339 4.27 13.20 0.12
C SER A 339 3.50 14.25 -0.69
N SER A 340 2.27 13.95 -1.11
CA SER A 340 1.48 14.85 -1.94
C SER A 340 1.14 16.15 -1.20
N THR A 341 1.01 17.23 -1.97
CA THR A 341 0.66 18.58 -1.48
C THR A 341 -0.68 19.06 -2.01
N VAL A 342 -1.58 18.13 -2.36
CA VAL A 342 -2.95 18.44 -2.77
C VAL A 342 -3.70 19.16 -1.64
N GLY A 343 -4.60 20.08 -2.00
CA GLY A 343 -5.25 21.02 -1.07
C GLY A 343 -4.50 22.35 -1.05
N LEU A 344 -3.84 22.67 0.07
CA LEU A 344 -2.99 23.85 0.22
C LEU A 344 -1.65 23.67 -0.51
N GLN A 345 -1.65 23.99 -1.80
CA GLN A 345 -0.42 24.13 -2.60
C GLN A 345 0.25 25.47 -2.28
N THR A 346 1.09 25.51 -1.25
CA THR A 346 2.00 26.64 -0.98
C THR A 346 3.42 26.30 -1.46
N GLY A 347 4.23 27.33 -1.78
CA GLY A 347 5.65 27.16 -2.12
C GLY A 347 5.98 26.94 -3.61
N ALA A 348 6.95 26.05 -3.88
CA ALA A 348 7.71 25.92 -5.13
C ALA A 348 6.92 25.54 -6.40
N ALA A 349 5.61 25.32 -6.30
CA ALA A 349 4.75 25.07 -7.46
C ALA A 349 4.56 26.35 -8.30
N LYS A 350 4.67 26.24 -9.62
CA LYS A 350 4.42 27.38 -10.52
C LYS A 350 2.98 27.91 -10.31
N PRO A 351 2.75 29.23 -10.24
CA PRO A 351 1.41 29.80 -9.98
C PRO A 351 0.31 29.30 -10.91
N ILE A 352 0.64 29.04 -12.18
CA ILE A 352 -0.29 28.49 -13.16
C ILE A 352 -0.78 27.07 -12.81
N HIS A 353 0.10 26.22 -12.24
CA HIS A 353 -0.29 24.87 -11.80
C HIS A 353 -1.20 24.96 -10.57
N VAL A 354 -0.90 25.87 -9.64
CA VAL A 354 -1.74 26.11 -8.46
C VAL A 354 -3.14 26.59 -8.86
N ALA A 355 -3.22 27.54 -9.79
CA ALA A 355 -4.50 28.02 -10.30
C ALA A 355 -5.29 26.91 -11.01
N ALA A 356 -4.62 26.08 -11.82
CA ALA A 356 -5.26 24.95 -12.51
C ALA A 356 -5.79 23.90 -11.52
N ALA A 357 -5.01 23.56 -10.49
CA ALA A 357 -5.43 22.62 -9.44
C ALA A 357 -6.64 23.16 -8.67
N LYS A 358 -6.61 24.42 -8.23
CA LYS A 358 -7.75 25.08 -7.55
C LYS A 358 -9.00 25.11 -8.43
N PHE A 359 -8.85 25.41 -9.71
CA PHE A 359 -9.96 25.39 -10.66
C PHE A 359 -10.57 23.98 -10.77
N TRP A 360 -9.73 22.96 -10.97
CA TRP A 360 -10.20 21.57 -11.02
C TRP A 360 -10.90 21.15 -9.72
N MET A 361 -10.30 21.44 -8.56
CA MET A 361 -10.89 21.11 -7.27
C MET A 361 -12.29 21.72 -7.11
N LYS A 362 -12.46 22.97 -7.51
CA LYS A 362 -13.76 23.64 -7.54
C LYS A 362 -14.75 22.98 -8.51
N THR A 363 -14.29 22.50 -9.66
CA THR A 363 -15.19 21.80 -10.61
C THR A 363 -15.65 20.42 -10.13
N GLU A 364 -14.89 19.79 -9.23
CA GLU A 364 -15.24 18.51 -8.60
C GLU A 364 -15.96 18.68 -7.23
N ASN A 365 -16.37 19.92 -6.92
CA ASN A 365 -17.02 20.31 -5.65
C ASN A 365 -16.21 19.91 -4.41
N TRP A 366 -14.88 20.06 -4.47
CA TRP A 366 -14.03 19.96 -3.29
C TRP A 366 -14.06 21.25 -2.47
N ASP A 367 -14.23 21.09 -1.16
CA ASP A 367 -14.14 22.14 -0.17
C ASP A 367 -12.72 22.17 0.41
N LEU A 368 -12.12 23.37 0.41
CA LEU A 368 -10.74 23.59 0.86
C LEU A 368 -10.70 24.49 2.10
N ASP A 369 -11.86 24.82 2.67
CA ASP A 369 -11.96 25.64 3.85
C ASP A 369 -11.37 24.93 5.06
N TYR A 370 -10.64 25.70 5.88
CA TYR A 370 -9.92 25.18 7.05
C TYR A 370 -10.81 24.38 8.00
N GLU A 371 -12.04 24.87 8.24
CA GLU A 371 -12.99 24.24 9.17
C GLU A 371 -13.50 22.87 8.70
N ASN A 372 -13.44 22.58 7.40
CA ASN A 372 -13.90 21.32 6.82
C ASN A 372 -12.76 20.31 6.57
N LEU A 373 -11.52 20.65 6.91
CA LEU A 373 -10.35 19.82 6.67
C LEU A 373 -10.47 18.44 7.33
N GLY A 374 -10.39 17.39 6.49
CA GLY A 374 -10.53 16.00 6.89
C GLY A 374 -11.97 15.48 6.95
N GLN A 375 -12.98 16.33 6.72
CA GLN A 375 -14.39 15.94 6.74
C GLN A 375 -14.91 15.62 5.32
N PRO A 376 -16.15 15.08 5.17
CA PRO A 376 -16.73 14.81 3.86
C PRO A 376 -16.68 16.02 2.94
N GLY A 377 -16.23 15.80 1.70
CA GLY A 377 -16.09 16.87 0.70
C GLY A 377 -14.79 17.67 0.79
N SER A 378 -13.89 17.39 1.73
CA SER A 378 -12.55 18.01 1.75
C SER A 378 -11.53 17.26 0.89
N LEU A 379 -10.51 17.95 0.40
CA LEU A 379 -9.41 17.34 -0.35
C LEU A 379 -8.07 17.93 0.09
N ALA A 380 -7.30 17.13 0.81
CA ALA A 380 -6.01 17.54 1.32
C ALA A 380 -5.05 16.37 1.55
N ALA A 381 -3.79 16.69 1.81
CA ALA A 381 -2.69 15.75 2.01
C ALA A 381 -1.71 16.27 3.07
N ILE A 382 -0.83 15.40 3.57
CA ILE A 382 0.10 15.73 4.66
C ILE A 382 1.39 16.44 4.20
N GLY A 383 1.71 16.40 2.91
CA GLY A 383 2.93 17.01 2.38
C GLY A 383 4.21 16.20 2.68
N PRO A 384 5.32 16.56 2.01
CA PRO A 384 6.58 15.83 2.11
C PRO A 384 7.24 15.93 3.48
N GLU A 385 6.98 16.99 4.25
CA GLU A 385 7.59 17.20 5.57
C GLU A 385 7.04 16.22 6.60
N TRP A 386 5.71 16.11 6.72
CA TRP A 386 5.08 15.08 7.55
C TRP A 386 5.32 13.65 7.04
N ALA A 387 5.40 13.45 5.72
CA ALA A 387 5.82 12.17 5.16
C ALA A 387 7.22 11.77 5.65
N SER A 388 8.14 12.74 5.76
CA SER A 388 9.49 12.50 6.28
C SER A 388 9.52 12.19 7.77
N VAL A 389 8.58 12.72 8.56
CA VAL A 389 8.40 12.34 9.98
C VAL A 389 7.93 10.89 10.08
N SER A 390 6.94 10.50 9.27
CA SER A 390 6.40 9.14 9.25
C SER A 390 7.42 8.09 8.74
N ALA A 391 8.32 8.50 7.84
CA ALA A 391 9.38 7.66 7.32
C ALA A 391 10.67 7.66 8.18
N ALA A 392 10.87 8.67 9.03
CA ALA A 392 12.06 8.78 9.87
C ALA A 392 12.26 7.51 10.71
N PRO A 393 13.52 7.12 11.00
CA PRO A 393 14.76 7.80 10.65
C PRO A 393 15.25 7.53 9.23
N LEU A 394 14.45 6.88 8.39
CA LEU A 394 14.83 6.47 7.05
C LEU A 394 14.77 7.64 6.06
N ASN A 395 15.51 7.52 4.96
CA ASN A 395 15.62 8.59 3.98
C ASN A 395 14.41 8.63 3.02
N ARG A 396 13.83 9.82 2.87
CA ARG A 396 12.68 10.14 1.99
C ARG A 396 11.43 9.32 2.32
N TYR A 397 10.63 8.98 1.31
CA TYR A 397 9.26 8.51 1.42
C TYR A 397 8.79 7.92 0.07
N LYS A 398 7.49 7.63 -0.09
CA LYS A 398 6.86 7.05 -1.30
C LYS A 398 7.40 7.63 -2.61
N PHE A 399 7.42 6.79 -3.65
CA PHE A 399 8.00 7.01 -4.98
C PHE A 399 9.53 7.02 -5.05
N ASN A 400 10.25 7.01 -3.93
CA ASN A 400 11.71 6.97 -3.91
C ASN A 400 12.19 5.55 -3.54
N SER A 401 13.28 5.09 -4.14
CA SER A 401 13.89 3.77 -3.83
C SER A 401 14.79 3.80 -2.58
N SER A 402 14.86 4.94 -1.88
CA SER A 402 15.48 5.05 -0.56
C SER A 402 14.68 4.27 0.50
N GLU A 403 15.27 4.01 1.66
CA GLU A 403 14.66 3.19 2.71
C GLU A 403 13.31 3.74 3.16
N GLY A 404 13.13 5.06 3.26
CA GLY A 404 11.85 5.65 3.67
C GLY A 404 10.71 5.44 2.67
N GLY A 405 11.01 5.11 1.41
CA GLY A 405 10.01 4.78 0.40
C GLY A 405 9.71 3.29 0.26
N GLN A 406 10.62 2.41 0.70
CA GLN A 406 10.53 0.96 0.48
C GLN A 406 10.40 0.15 1.77
N ARG A 407 11.07 0.55 2.86
CA ARG A 407 11.02 -0.15 4.14
C ARG A 407 9.78 0.29 4.90
N VAL A 408 8.91 -0.67 5.20
CA VAL A 408 7.60 -0.42 5.81
C VAL A 408 7.33 -1.36 6.98
N PRO A 409 6.35 -1.08 7.85
CA PRO A 409 5.97 -1.99 8.93
C PRO A 409 5.54 -3.37 8.41
N LEU A 410 5.90 -4.42 9.13
CA LEU A 410 5.34 -5.76 8.97
C LEU A 410 5.26 -6.44 10.34
N MET A 411 4.05 -6.86 10.71
CA MET A 411 3.79 -7.64 11.91
C MET A 411 2.99 -8.89 11.55
N ILE A 412 3.37 -10.03 12.13
CA ILE A 412 2.73 -11.33 11.88
C ILE A 412 2.51 -12.04 13.21
N SER A 413 1.30 -12.51 13.48
CA SER A 413 1.00 -13.36 14.65
C SER A 413 -0.02 -14.44 14.29
N GLY A 414 -0.16 -15.44 15.15
CA GLY A 414 -1.14 -16.52 15.00
C GLY A 414 -0.54 -17.92 15.12
N PRO A 415 -1.30 -18.97 14.77
CA PRO A 415 -0.88 -20.35 14.98
C PRO A 415 0.40 -20.68 14.19
N GLY A 416 1.39 -21.23 14.89
CA GLY A 416 2.69 -21.60 14.31
C GLY A 416 3.66 -20.43 14.12
N VAL A 417 3.32 -19.22 14.59
CA VAL A 417 4.23 -18.08 14.69
C VAL A 417 4.70 -17.98 16.13
N THR A 418 6.00 -17.92 16.35
CA THR A 418 6.59 -17.71 17.68
C THR A 418 6.66 -16.21 17.97
N ASP A 419 6.46 -15.82 19.21
CA ASP A 419 6.81 -14.50 19.70
C ASP A 419 8.34 -14.36 19.64
N THR A 420 8.82 -13.73 18.56
CA THR A 420 10.25 -13.51 18.30
C THR A 420 10.68 -12.08 18.62
N GLY A 421 9.72 -11.22 19.02
CA GLY A 421 9.94 -9.79 19.11
C GLY A 421 10.32 -9.19 17.75
N ILE A 422 11.42 -8.43 17.72
CA ILE A 422 11.87 -7.73 16.51
C ILE A 422 12.87 -8.58 15.71
N LEU A 423 12.51 -8.87 14.46
CA LEU A 423 13.35 -9.50 13.46
C LEU A 423 14.02 -8.45 12.58
N SER A 424 15.36 -8.43 12.59
CA SER A 424 16.17 -7.51 11.78
C SER A 424 16.64 -8.09 10.44
N GLY A 425 16.33 -9.36 10.18
CA GLY A 425 16.62 -9.99 8.89
C GLY A 425 15.85 -9.32 7.74
N ARG A 426 16.43 -9.39 6.55
CA ARG A 426 15.81 -8.83 5.35
C ARG A 426 14.56 -9.65 5.01
N ALA A 427 13.48 -8.95 4.69
CA ALA A 427 12.26 -9.54 4.16
C ALA A 427 11.75 -8.70 2.99
N HIS A 428 11.22 -9.36 1.97
CA HIS A 428 10.72 -8.77 0.73
C HIS A 428 9.22 -9.04 0.62
N VAL A 429 8.43 -8.12 0.06
CA VAL A 429 6.97 -8.30 -0.08
C VAL A 429 6.55 -9.61 -0.77
N SER A 430 7.31 -10.04 -1.78
CA SER A 430 7.11 -11.33 -2.46
C SER A 430 7.33 -12.56 -1.56
N ASP A 431 7.97 -12.42 -0.40
CA ASP A 431 8.22 -13.51 0.56
C ASP A 431 6.91 -13.96 1.24
N LEU A 432 5.93 -13.07 1.34
CA LEU A 432 4.66 -13.37 2.00
C LEU A 432 3.88 -14.48 1.28
N VAL A 433 3.92 -14.56 -0.05
CA VAL A 433 3.19 -15.61 -0.78
C VAL A 433 3.69 -17.02 -0.45
N PRO A 434 4.96 -17.40 -0.67
CA PRO A 434 5.45 -18.72 -0.30
C PRO A 434 5.29 -19.00 1.21
N THR A 435 5.43 -17.99 2.06
CA THR A 435 5.18 -18.12 3.51
C THR A 435 3.75 -18.57 3.81
N LEU A 436 2.77 -17.88 3.25
CA LEU A 436 1.35 -18.15 3.49
C LEU A 436 0.90 -19.47 2.85
N LEU A 437 1.46 -19.83 1.70
CA LEU A 437 1.27 -21.15 1.10
C LEU A 437 1.82 -22.26 1.99
N GLN A 438 2.98 -22.06 2.62
CA GLN A 438 3.56 -23.03 3.55
C GLN A 438 2.66 -23.24 4.79
N TYR A 439 2.18 -22.17 5.42
CA TYR A 439 1.23 -22.28 6.54
C TYR A 439 -0.10 -22.93 6.13
N ALA A 440 -0.52 -22.73 4.88
CA ALA A 440 -1.71 -23.36 4.31
C ALA A 440 -1.48 -24.82 3.86
N ASN A 441 -0.29 -25.38 4.06
CA ASN A 441 0.12 -26.70 3.57
C ASN A 441 -0.05 -26.88 2.05
N VAL A 442 0.10 -25.80 1.28
CA VAL A 442 0.08 -25.81 -0.18
C VAL A 442 1.48 -26.13 -0.69
N GLN A 443 1.59 -27.17 -1.51
CA GLN A 443 2.85 -27.48 -2.19
C GLN A 443 3.12 -26.47 -3.30
N TYR A 444 4.35 -25.97 -3.37
CA TYR A 444 4.81 -25.07 -4.41
C TYR A 444 6.29 -25.33 -4.71
N SER A 445 6.73 -24.92 -5.91
CA SER A 445 8.16 -24.96 -6.25
C SER A 445 8.79 -23.60 -5.92
N PRO A 446 9.89 -23.54 -5.15
CA PRO A 446 10.49 -22.27 -4.77
C PRO A 446 10.88 -21.36 -5.95
N ASP A 447 11.21 -21.94 -7.11
CA ASP A 447 11.54 -21.22 -8.34
C ASP A 447 10.34 -20.56 -9.04
N GLU A 448 9.09 -20.86 -8.61
CA GLU A 448 7.90 -20.11 -9.04
C GLU A 448 7.87 -18.69 -8.49
N PHE A 449 8.63 -18.41 -7.43
CA PHE A 449 8.58 -17.16 -6.70
C PHE A 449 9.89 -16.39 -6.79
N TYR A 450 9.74 -15.07 -6.75
CA TYR A 450 10.85 -14.17 -6.53
C TYR A 450 11.28 -14.18 -5.05
N GLY A 451 10.30 -14.27 -4.16
CA GLY A 451 10.50 -14.30 -2.72
C GLY A 451 10.78 -15.70 -2.15
N ARG A 452 11.05 -15.75 -0.85
CA ARG A 452 11.38 -16.94 -0.06
C ARG A 452 10.40 -17.02 1.11
N SER A 453 10.10 -18.23 1.57
CA SER A 453 9.28 -18.36 2.78
C SER A 453 10.01 -17.79 4.01
N LEU A 454 9.35 -16.88 4.73
CA LEU A 454 9.75 -16.34 6.03
C LEU A 454 9.46 -17.32 7.17
N HIS A 455 8.86 -18.48 6.90
CA HIS A 455 8.51 -19.45 7.95
C HIS A 455 9.68 -19.75 8.92
N PRO A 456 10.94 -19.97 8.49
CA PRO A 456 12.05 -20.18 9.42
C PRO A 456 12.34 -18.98 10.34
N MET A 457 12.01 -17.75 9.89
CA MET A 457 12.12 -16.57 10.74
C MET A 457 10.98 -16.49 11.74
N LEU A 458 9.77 -16.82 11.30
CA LEU A 458 8.56 -16.81 12.13
C LEU A 458 8.54 -17.93 13.19
N THR A 459 9.30 -19.02 12.99
CA THR A 459 9.48 -20.09 13.97
C THR A 459 10.75 -19.93 14.83
N GLY A 460 11.52 -18.86 14.63
CA GLY A 460 12.77 -18.60 15.36
C GLY A 460 13.95 -19.50 14.95
N GLU A 461 13.81 -20.31 13.90
CA GLU A 461 14.88 -21.17 13.38
C GLU A 461 16.00 -20.37 12.68
N ARG A 462 15.68 -19.22 12.09
CA ARG A 462 16.65 -18.34 11.41
C ARG A 462 16.34 -16.88 11.68
N GLN A 463 17.37 -16.05 11.65
CA GLN A 463 17.22 -14.60 11.72
C GLN A 463 17.13 -13.94 10.34
N ASP A 464 17.49 -14.65 9.26
CA ASP A 464 17.48 -14.14 7.87
C ASP A 464 17.37 -15.30 6.88
N VAL A 465 16.50 -15.18 5.88
CA VAL A 465 16.32 -16.15 4.77
C VAL A 465 17.04 -15.75 3.49
N TRP A 466 17.50 -14.50 3.40
CA TRP A 466 18.19 -13.97 2.22
C TRP A 466 19.71 -14.12 2.31
N GLY A 467 20.31 -13.99 3.49
CA GLY A 467 21.75 -14.20 3.68
C GLY A 467 22.58 -13.29 2.77
N GLN A 468 23.39 -13.87 1.88
CA GLN A 468 24.21 -13.13 0.91
C GLN A 468 23.55 -12.98 -0.47
N ASP A 469 22.33 -13.48 -0.65
CA ASP A 469 21.64 -13.35 -1.92
C ASP A 469 21.04 -11.95 -2.08
N SER A 470 20.84 -11.55 -3.33
CA SER A 470 20.31 -10.24 -3.67
C SER A 470 18.85 -10.28 -4.12
N TYR A 471 18.17 -9.16 -3.87
CA TYR A 471 16.91 -8.80 -4.50
C TYR A 471 16.94 -7.33 -4.90
N GLY A 472 16.15 -6.97 -5.89
CA GLY A 472 16.10 -5.66 -6.49
C GLY A 472 14.68 -5.16 -6.61
N PHE A 473 14.56 -3.84 -6.71
CA PHE A 473 13.33 -3.15 -6.97
C PHE A 473 13.57 -2.10 -8.05
N GLU A 474 12.58 -1.90 -8.91
CA GLU A 474 12.49 -0.73 -9.77
C GLU A 474 11.03 -0.30 -9.89
N ALA A 475 10.80 1.01 -9.83
CA ALA A 475 9.53 1.61 -10.20
C ALA A 475 9.74 3.05 -10.71
N SER A 476 9.39 3.31 -11.96
CA SER A 476 9.57 4.59 -12.67
C SER A 476 10.98 5.22 -12.54
N GLY A 477 12.01 4.43 -12.75
CA GLY A 477 13.42 4.82 -12.74
C GLY A 477 14.06 4.89 -11.33
N ASN A 478 13.27 4.75 -10.26
CA ASN A 478 13.80 4.64 -8.91
C ASN A 478 14.18 3.19 -8.66
N SER A 479 15.47 2.97 -8.43
CA SER A 479 16.09 1.64 -8.50
C SER A 479 16.84 1.33 -7.21
N ALA A 480 16.79 0.07 -6.77
CA ALA A 480 17.61 -0.42 -5.67
C ALA A 480 17.98 -1.90 -5.85
N LEU A 481 19.11 -2.30 -5.27
CA LEU A 481 19.49 -3.71 -5.08
C LEU A 481 20.07 -3.88 -3.67
N TYR A 482 19.61 -4.91 -2.97
CA TYR A 482 20.01 -5.27 -1.62
C TYR A 482 20.83 -6.56 -1.66
N LYS A 483 21.96 -6.63 -0.95
CA LYS A 483 22.78 -7.84 -0.85
C LYS A 483 23.54 -7.90 0.48
N GLY A 484 23.22 -8.87 1.32
CA GLY A 484 23.72 -8.90 2.70
C GLY A 484 23.36 -7.60 3.42
N LYS A 485 24.38 -6.92 3.97
CA LYS A 485 24.24 -5.61 4.61
C LYS A 485 24.20 -4.43 3.64
N TRP A 486 24.54 -4.65 2.37
CA TRP A 486 24.72 -3.59 1.39
C TRP A 486 23.44 -3.27 0.65
N LYS A 487 23.28 -2.00 0.30
CA LYS A 487 22.27 -1.52 -0.65
C LYS A 487 22.94 -0.59 -1.65
N ILE A 488 22.70 -0.81 -2.94
CA ILE A 488 22.85 0.25 -3.94
C ILE A 488 21.50 0.84 -4.27
N VAL A 489 21.45 2.15 -4.48
CA VAL A 489 20.21 2.88 -4.74
C VAL A 489 20.44 4.04 -5.69
N ARG A 490 19.44 4.29 -6.54
CA ARG A 490 19.37 5.45 -7.41
C ARG A 490 17.98 6.06 -7.36
N VAL A 491 17.90 7.30 -6.94
CA VAL A 491 16.66 8.08 -6.83
C VAL A 491 16.61 9.12 -7.95
N LYS A 492 15.47 9.23 -8.64
CA LYS A 492 15.31 10.19 -9.75
C LYS A 492 15.05 11.60 -9.22
N LYS A 493 15.32 12.61 -10.08
CA LYS A 493 14.88 13.98 -9.84
C LYS A 493 13.35 14.06 -9.72
N PRO A 494 12.79 15.00 -8.95
CA PRO A 494 13.50 16.12 -8.30
C PRO A 494 14.21 15.76 -7.00
N TYR A 495 13.88 14.63 -6.37
CA TYR A 495 14.34 14.36 -5.00
C TYR A 495 15.77 13.81 -4.93
N GLY A 496 16.16 12.96 -5.88
CA GLY A 496 17.53 12.46 -6.01
C GLY A 496 18.36 13.17 -7.06
N ASP A 497 19.63 12.77 -7.20
CA ASP A 497 20.58 13.30 -8.16
C ASP A 497 20.76 12.42 -9.43
N GLU A 498 19.96 11.35 -9.53
CA GLU A 498 20.02 10.32 -10.58
C GLU A 498 21.32 9.49 -10.60
N GLN A 499 22.14 9.55 -9.54
CA GLN A 499 23.36 8.75 -9.40
C GLN A 499 23.13 7.51 -8.53
N TRP A 500 24.01 6.52 -8.71
CA TRP A 500 24.03 5.34 -7.87
C TRP A 500 24.88 5.60 -6.62
N HIS A 501 24.30 5.32 -5.46
CA HIS A 501 24.97 5.36 -4.17
C HIS A 501 25.06 3.95 -3.57
N LEU A 502 25.98 3.75 -2.63
CA LEU A 502 26.17 2.51 -1.88
C LEU A 502 26.10 2.80 -0.38
N TYR A 503 25.33 2.01 0.35
CA TYR A 503 25.15 2.13 1.80
C TYR A 503 25.31 0.80 2.52
N ASP A 504 25.83 0.83 3.75
CA ASP A 504 25.83 -0.29 4.70
C ASP A 504 24.64 -0.14 5.64
N LEU A 505 23.55 -0.86 5.37
CA LEU A 505 22.30 -0.74 6.12
C LEU A 505 22.37 -1.31 7.53
N SER A 506 23.40 -2.10 7.86
CA SER A 506 23.59 -2.60 9.23
C SER A 506 24.11 -1.52 10.18
N LEU A 507 24.63 -0.42 9.64
CA LEU A 507 25.15 0.72 10.41
C LEU A 507 24.39 2.01 10.12
N ASP A 508 23.95 2.20 8.87
CA ASP A 508 23.36 3.44 8.37
C ASP A 508 22.10 3.16 7.52
N PRO A 509 21.01 2.66 8.14
CA PRO A 509 19.72 2.53 7.44
C PRO A 509 19.11 3.89 7.07
N GLY A 510 19.64 5.00 7.60
CA GLY A 510 19.29 6.35 7.19
C GLY A 510 19.90 6.79 5.85
N GLU A 511 20.74 5.97 5.23
CA GLU A 511 21.36 6.23 3.91
C GLU A 511 22.08 7.60 3.85
N THR A 512 22.87 7.90 4.88
CA THR A 512 23.53 9.21 5.07
C THR A 512 24.95 9.26 4.52
N THR A 513 25.65 8.12 4.50
CA THR A 513 27.07 8.05 4.11
C THR A 513 27.23 7.23 2.84
N ASN A 514 27.46 7.89 1.70
CA ASN A 514 27.72 7.20 0.44
C ASN A 514 29.12 6.54 0.47
N LEU A 515 29.16 5.23 0.27
CA LEU A 515 30.36 4.39 0.40
C LEU A 515 30.96 3.92 -0.94
N VAL A 516 30.46 4.44 -2.08
CA VAL A 516 30.95 4.05 -3.43
C VAL A 516 32.47 4.21 -3.55
N ALA A 517 33.02 5.35 -3.12
CA ALA A 517 34.44 5.64 -3.27
C ALA A 517 35.33 4.72 -2.41
N GLN A 518 34.81 4.24 -1.27
CA GLN A 518 35.53 3.37 -0.34
C GLN A 518 35.37 1.88 -0.67
N ASN A 519 34.31 1.50 -1.38
CA ASN A 519 33.95 0.10 -1.64
C ASN A 519 33.65 -0.15 -3.12
N THR A 520 34.56 0.29 -4.00
CA THR A 520 34.37 0.26 -5.46
C THR A 520 34.11 -1.14 -6.04
N VAL A 521 34.77 -2.18 -5.50
CA VAL A 521 34.57 -3.57 -5.94
C VAL A 521 33.16 -4.04 -5.61
N THR A 522 32.74 -3.91 -4.34
CA THR A 522 31.37 -4.25 -3.90
C THR A 522 30.31 -3.47 -4.67
N PHE A 523 30.55 -2.17 -4.87
CA PHE A 523 29.66 -1.33 -5.66
C PHE A 523 29.50 -1.86 -7.09
N GLN A 524 30.60 -2.18 -7.77
CA GLN A 524 30.56 -2.66 -9.15
C GLN A 524 29.91 -4.05 -9.25
N GLU A 525 30.16 -4.95 -8.29
CA GLU A 525 29.50 -6.25 -8.20
C GLU A 525 27.98 -6.10 -8.10
N MET A 526 27.51 -5.28 -7.16
CA MET A 526 26.07 -5.03 -6.99
C MET A 526 25.47 -4.32 -8.20
N LEU A 527 26.18 -3.39 -8.84
CA LEU A 527 25.71 -2.73 -10.04
C LEU A 527 25.54 -3.72 -11.20
N ASN A 528 26.47 -4.66 -11.36
CA ASN A 528 26.38 -5.73 -12.36
C ASN A 528 25.19 -6.68 -12.07
N GLU A 529 24.93 -6.99 -10.79
CA GLU A 529 23.76 -7.76 -10.39
C GLU A 529 22.45 -7.03 -10.68
N TYR A 530 22.37 -5.72 -10.38
CA TYR A 530 21.21 -4.91 -10.73
C TYR A 530 20.99 -4.86 -12.25
N GLN A 531 22.06 -4.69 -13.05
CA GLN A 531 21.94 -4.72 -14.51
C GLN A 531 21.46 -6.08 -15.04
N SER A 532 21.85 -7.17 -14.38
CA SER A 532 21.40 -8.52 -14.72
C SER A 532 19.93 -8.73 -14.35
N TYR A 533 19.53 -8.26 -13.18
CA TYR A 533 18.12 -8.18 -12.75
C TYR A 533 17.28 -7.36 -13.75
N SER A 534 17.72 -6.16 -14.08
CA SER A 534 17.06 -5.23 -15.00
C SER A 534 16.80 -5.85 -16.37
N LYS A 535 17.81 -6.51 -16.96
CA LYS A 535 17.66 -7.23 -18.24
C LYS A 535 16.70 -8.41 -18.12
N ARG A 536 16.77 -9.18 -17.02
CA ARG A 536 15.94 -10.36 -16.80
C ARG A 536 14.46 -10.03 -16.69
N VAL A 537 14.12 -8.91 -16.04
CA VAL A 537 12.72 -8.53 -15.81
C VAL A 537 12.19 -7.51 -16.83
N GLY A 538 13.06 -7.01 -17.73
CA GLY A 538 12.67 -6.18 -18.87
C GLY A 538 12.38 -4.73 -18.50
N ILE A 539 13.23 -4.15 -17.64
CA ILE A 539 13.14 -2.73 -17.24
C ILE A 539 13.43 -1.82 -18.43
N ILE A 540 12.56 -0.84 -18.65
CA ILE A 540 12.83 0.27 -19.58
C ILE A 540 13.49 1.40 -18.80
N GLU A 541 14.77 1.62 -19.08
CA GLU A 541 15.57 2.65 -18.41
C GLU A 541 15.10 4.05 -18.81
N LEU A 542 14.68 4.84 -17.83
CA LEU A 542 14.31 6.25 -18.04
C LEU A 542 15.54 7.12 -18.29
N LYS A 543 15.47 7.98 -19.31
CA LYS A 543 16.57 8.89 -19.66
C LYS A 543 16.77 9.96 -18.58
N VAL A 544 17.92 10.64 -18.66
CA VAL A 544 18.22 11.77 -17.78
C VAL A 544 17.13 12.85 -17.94
N GLY A 545 16.53 13.27 -16.82
CA GLY A 545 15.45 14.26 -16.80
C GLY A 545 14.06 13.72 -17.18
N GLU A 546 13.92 12.42 -17.45
CA GLU A 546 12.62 11.73 -17.44
C GLU A 546 12.33 11.26 -16.00
N ASN A 547 11.11 11.52 -15.54
CA ASN A 547 10.62 11.09 -14.23
C ASN A 547 9.09 10.97 -14.23
N LEU A 548 8.58 10.31 -13.18
CA LEU A 548 7.15 10.02 -13.02
C LEU A 548 6.28 11.29 -13.04
N MET A 549 6.69 12.37 -12.37
CA MET A 549 5.89 13.60 -12.27
C MET A 549 5.74 14.28 -13.62
N ARG A 550 6.82 14.32 -14.41
CA ARG A 550 6.80 14.86 -15.77
C ARG A 550 5.90 14.04 -16.68
N GLN A 551 5.97 12.72 -16.60
CA GLN A 551 5.15 11.83 -17.42
C GLN A 551 3.66 11.92 -17.03
N LEU A 552 3.34 12.02 -15.74
CA LEU A 552 1.99 12.27 -15.23
C LEU A 552 1.39 13.55 -15.82
N VAL A 553 2.16 14.65 -15.85
CA VAL A 553 1.73 15.92 -16.46
C VAL A 553 1.49 15.76 -17.95
N ILE A 554 2.39 15.09 -18.68
CA ILE A 554 2.23 14.83 -20.12
C ILE A 554 0.93 14.06 -20.39
N ASN A 555 0.67 12.99 -19.64
CA ASN A 555 -0.51 12.16 -19.80
C ASN A 555 -1.80 12.92 -19.42
N SER A 556 -1.76 13.72 -18.36
CA SER A 556 -2.87 14.58 -17.95
C SER A 556 -3.23 15.62 -19.02
N VAL A 557 -2.23 16.30 -19.60
CA VAL A 557 -2.44 17.29 -20.67
C VAL A 557 -2.98 16.63 -21.94
N LYS A 558 -2.49 15.44 -22.30
CA LYS A 558 -2.98 14.70 -23.47
C LYS A 558 -4.45 14.27 -23.33
N LYS A 559 -4.86 13.86 -22.13
CA LYS A 559 -6.22 13.38 -21.87
C LYS A 559 -7.25 14.51 -21.81
N TRP A 560 -6.84 15.69 -21.31
CA TRP A 560 -7.74 16.81 -21.02
C TRP A 560 -8.66 17.26 -22.19
N PRO A 561 -8.18 17.41 -23.45
CA PRO A 561 -9.04 17.83 -24.57
C PRO A 561 -10.11 16.80 -24.92
N ALA A 562 -9.73 15.52 -25.00
CA ALA A 562 -10.68 14.42 -25.23
C ALA A 562 -11.75 14.41 -24.14
N ASP A 563 -11.33 14.73 -22.91
CA ASP A 563 -12.18 14.72 -21.76
C ASP A 563 -13.14 15.92 -21.64
N ASN A 564 -12.78 17.06 -22.22
CA ASN A 564 -13.51 18.32 -22.08
C ASN A 564 -13.99 18.89 -23.43
N TRP A 565 -14.00 18.09 -24.51
CA TRP A 565 -14.41 18.54 -25.84
C TRP A 565 -15.79 19.22 -25.89
N PRO A 566 -16.84 18.82 -25.12
CA PRO A 566 -18.12 19.51 -25.16
C PRO A 566 -18.03 20.93 -24.58
N LYS A 567 -17.20 21.13 -23.55
CA LYS A 567 -16.94 22.45 -22.96
C LYS A 567 -16.16 23.34 -23.93
N LEU A 568 -15.17 22.76 -24.61
CA LEU A 568 -14.40 23.46 -25.65
C LEU A 568 -15.30 23.88 -26.82
N LEU A 569 -16.19 23.01 -27.29
CA LEU A 569 -17.17 23.34 -28.31
C LEU A 569 -18.11 24.46 -27.83
N GLY A 570 -18.60 24.38 -26.59
CA GLY A 570 -19.42 25.44 -25.99
C GLY A 570 -18.71 26.80 -25.96
N LEU A 571 -17.43 26.83 -25.59
CA LEU A 571 -16.61 28.06 -25.60
C LEU A 571 -16.43 28.60 -27.03
N VAL A 572 -16.16 27.73 -28.00
CA VAL A 572 -16.03 28.12 -29.42
C VAL A 572 -17.34 28.70 -29.93
N LEU A 573 -18.48 28.08 -29.62
CA LEU A 573 -19.82 28.57 -29.99
C LEU A 573 -20.15 29.90 -29.32
N LEU A 574 -19.78 30.08 -28.03
CA LEU A 574 -19.94 31.33 -27.31
C LEU A 574 -19.13 32.46 -27.95
N ILE A 575 -17.84 32.22 -28.24
CA ILE A 575 -16.96 33.18 -28.92
C ILE A 575 -17.52 33.51 -30.31
N ALA A 576 -17.95 32.50 -31.07
CA ALA A 576 -18.57 32.70 -32.38
C ALA A 576 -19.85 33.56 -32.28
N GLY A 577 -20.69 33.32 -31.27
CA GLY A 577 -21.88 34.11 -30.97
C GLY A 577 -21.55 35.56 -30.61
N ILE A 578 -20.55 35.80 -29.77
CA ILE A 578 -20.06 37.15 -29.41
C ILE A 578 -19.54 37.87 -30.66
N VAL A 579 -18.68 37.22 -31.45
CA VAL A 579 -18.12 37.79 -32.69
C VAL A 579 -19.23 38.11 -33.70
N TYR A 580 -20.20 37.21 -33.85
CA TYR A 580 -21.38 37.45 -34.70
C TYR A 580 -22.22 38.63 -34.20
N GLY A 581 -22.46 38.72 -32.89
CA GLY A 581 -23.17 39.83 -32.25
C GLY A 581 -22.49 41.18 -32.49
N ILE A 582 -21.17 41.25 -32.28
CA ILE A 582 -20.35 42.45 -32.54
C ILE A 582 -20.44 42.84 -34.03
N LYS A 583 -20.31 41.87 -34.95
CA LYS A 583 -20.45 42.13 -36.40
C LYS A 583 -21.84 42.63 -36.77
N ARG A 584 -22.91 42.12 -36.14
CA ARG A 584 -24.28 42.54 -36.40
C ARG A 584 -24.56 43.95 -35.87
N LEU A 585 -24.04 44.31 -34.70
CA LEU A 585 -24.15 45.66 -34.14
C LEU A 585 -23.41 46.69 -35.00
N ARG A 586 -22.21 46.36 -35.49
CA ARG A 586 -21.44 47.21 -36.42
C ARG A 586 -22.05 47.38 -37.82
N ARG A 587 -23.00 46.54 -38.21
CA ARG A 587 -23.76 46.69 -39.47
C ARG A 587 -25.04 47.49 -39.31
N ARG A 588 -25.46 47.76 -38.07
CA ARG A 588 -26.68 48.50 -37.72
C ARG A 588 -26.40 49.92 -37.22
N ALA A 589 -25.20 50.17 -36.71
CA ALA A 589 -24.60 51.50 -36.60
C ALA A 589 -23.98 51.87 -37.95
#